data_AF-A0A1Z5JGJ0-F1
#
_entry.id   AF-A0A1Z5JGJ0-F1
#
_cell.length_a   1.000
_cell.length_b   1.000
_cell.length_c   1.000
_cell.angle_alpha   90.00
_cell.angle_beta   90.00
_cell.angle_gamma   90.00
#
_symmetry.space_group_name_H-M   'P 1'
#
loop_
_entity.id
_entity.type
_entity.pdbx_description
1 polymer ?
#
loop_
_entity_poly.entity_id
_entity_poly.type
_entity_poly.pdbx_seq_one_letter_code
_entity_poly.pdbx_strand_id
1 'polypeptide(L)'
;MNEPGPLLQLIPRDRLSRQQKALLPRERSLPIYKLLREPTDHNEFDWKNLGTLAIWRENRTVIFVSDEIFEPMNQRHVSFLLHNVGRDLCFLHCAIYGQTSAAIAQTATFFWSLEHSVETKYALRIDEGRNFDFGAFRLPQLASILDSNQERHYAIPTGVLNAEQSVFVATRPYSLRLELVGDGFAFKDDGVAFIEALE
;
A
#
# COMPACT_ATOMS: atom_id res chain seq x y z
N MET A 1 -24.34 -4.83 10.64
CA MET A 1 -23.31 -4.87 9.60
C MET A 1 -23.95 -4.34 8.34
N ASN A 2 -23.52 -3.18 7.87
CA ASN A 2 -24.00 -2.62 6.60
C ASN A 2 -23.59 -3.57 5.47
N GLU A 3 -24.45 -3.75 4.47
CA GLU A 3 -24.09 -4.53 3.29
C GLU A 3 -22.88 -3.86 2.63
N PRO A 4 -21.81 -4.61 2.31
CA PRO A 4 -20.70 -4.07 1.55
C PRO A 4 -21.23 -3.55 0.21
N GLY A 5 -20.78 -2.37 -0.21
CA GLY A 5 -21.15 -1.81 -1.52
C GLY A 5 -20.83 -2.77 -2.69
N PRO A 6 -21.20 -2.40 -3.94
CA PRO A 6 -21.19 -3.32 -5.09
C PRO A 6 -19.79 -3.86 -5.49
N LEU A 7 -18.72 -3.40 -4.84
CA LEU A 7 -17.34 -3.77 -5.13
C LEU A 7 -16.84 -4.97 -4.32
N LEU A 8 -17.36 -5.20 -3.11
CA LEU A 8 -16.84 -6.17 -2.16
C LEU A 8 -17.84 -7.30 -1.89
N GLN A 9 -17.40 -8.54 -2.03
CA GLN A 9 -18.18 -9.72 -1.62
C GLN A 9 -17.54 -10.37 -0.39
N LEU A 10 -18.31 -10.47 0.69
CA LEU A 10 -17.90 -11.16 1.91
C LEU A 10 -17.65 -12.65 1.60
N ILE A 11 -16.52 -13.17 2.04
CA ILE A 11 -16.22 -14.61 2.01
C ILE A 11 -16.74 -15.21 3.32
N PRO A 12 -17.73 -16.13 3.27
CA PRO A 12 -18.22 -16.79 4.48
C PRO A 12 -17.10 -17.49 5.25
N ARG A 13 -17.11 -17.40 6.58
CA ARG A 13 -16.00 -17.91 7.44
C ARG A 13 -15.77 -19.41 7.29
N ASP A 14 -16.82 -20.17 7.08
CA ASP A 14 -16.81 -21.61 6.80
C ASP A 14 -16.16 -21.93 5.45
N ARG A 15 -16.19 -20.99 4.49
CA ARG A 15 -15.58 -21.12 3.16
C ARG A 15 -14.14 -20.60 3.09
N LEU A 16 -13.61 -20.00 4.16
CA LEU A 16 -12.22 -19.55 4.19
C LEU A 16 -11.26 -20.74 4.14
N SER A 17 -10.35 -20.70 3.19
CA SER A 17 -9.25 -21.66 3.07
C SER A 17 -8.30 -21.58 4.26
N ARG A 18 -7.51 -22.64 4.48
CA ARG A 18 -6.45 -22.65 5.52
C ARG A 18 -5.47 -21.49 5.34
N GLN A 19 -5.13 -21.16 4.10
CA GLN A 19 -4.21 -20.07 3.80
C GLN A 19 -4.78 -18.70 4.16
N GLN A 20 -6.04 -18.44 3.80
CA GLN A 20 -6.73 -17.19 4.18
C GLN A 20 -6.80 -17.04 5.71
N LYS A 21 -7.13 -18.12 6.42
CA LYS A 21 -7.15 -18.14 7.90
C LYS A 21 -5.78 -17.88 8.50
N ALA A 22 -4.72 -18.40 7.88
CA ALA A 22 -3.35 -18.22 8.36
C ALA A 22 -2.88 -16.76 8.27
N LEU A 23 -3.41 -15.97 7.33
CA LEU A 23 -3.07 -14.57 7.11
C LEU A 23 -3.96 -13.59 7.91
N LEU A 24 -4.90 -14.11 8.73
CA LEU A 24 -5.69 -13.31 9.65
C LEU A 24 -5.04 -13.21 11.03
N PRO A 25 -5.25 -12.11 11.76
CA PRO A 25 -4.79 -12.02 13.13
C PRO A 25 -5.60 -13.00 13.97
N ARG A 26 -4.90 -13.79 14.79
CA ARG A 26 -5.50 -14.87 15.58
C ARG A 26 -6.60 -14.40 16.53
N GLU A 27 -6.49 -13.15 16.98
CA GLU A 27 -7.35 -12.57 18.03
C GLU A 27 -8.57 -11.83 17.49
N ARG A 28 -8.59 -11.47 16.19
CA ARG A 28 -9.69 -10.70 15.61
C ARG A 28 -10.40 -11.50 14.53
N SER A 29 -11.70 -11.65 14.71
CA SER A 29 -12.56 -12.31 13.74
C SER A 29 -12.98 -11.34 12.63
N LEU A 30 -11.99 -10.94 11.82
CA LEU A 30 -12.17 -9.93 10.79
C LEU A 30 -12.92 -10.46 9.58
N PRO A 31 -13.85 -9.69 9.01
CA PRO A 31 -14.47 -10.05 7.74
C PRO A 31 -13.43 -9.99 6.62
N ILE A 32 -13.33 -11.07 5.84
CA ILE A 32 -12.54 -11.10 4.61
C ILE A 32 -13.51 -10.93 3.45
N TYR A 33 -13.20 -9.98 2.59
CA TYR A 33 -13.89 -9.75 1.33
C TYR A 33 -13.00 -10.18 0.17
N LYS A 34 -13.61 -10.42 -0.99
CA LYS A 34 -12.94 -10.39 -2.28
C LYS A 34 -13.52 -9.28 -3.13
N LEU A 35 -12.71 -8.79 -4.06
CA LEU A 35 -13.16 -7.84 -5.07
C LEU A 35 -14.02 -8.56 -6.12
N LEU A 36 -15.17 -7.97 -6.44
CA LEU A 36 -16.03 -8.46 -7.53
C LEU A 36 -15.55 -8.02 -8.92
N ARG A 37 -14.81 -6.91 -8.96
CA ARG A 37 -14.09 -6.38 -10.12
C ARG A 37 -12.90 -5.55 -9.64
N GLU A 38 -11.98 -5.21 -10.54
CA GLU A 38 -10.93 -4.25 -10.23
C GLU A 38 -11.52 -2.83 -10.15
N PRO A 39 -11.33 -2.10 -9.03
CA PRO A 39 -11.61 -0.68 -8.96
C PRO A 39 -10.56 0.10 -9.75
N THR A 40 -10.92 1.29 -10.16
CA THR A 40 -10.05 2.28 -10.81
C THR A 40 -9.79 3.47 -9.88
N ASP A 41 -10.65 3.73 -8.89
CA ASP A 41 -10.53 4.86 -7.96
C ASP A 41 -10.71 4.43 -6.49
N HIS A 42 -9.92 5.01 -5.59
CA HIS A 42 -10.00 4.75 -4.14
C HIS A 42 -11.35 5.13 -3.50
N ASN A 43 -12.10 6.06 -4.10
CA ASN A 43 -13.42 6.52 -3.64
C ASN A 43 -14.54 5.54 -3.99
N GLU A 44 -14.29 4.52 -4.81
CA GLU A 44 -15.24 3.43 -5.03
C GLU A 44 -15.46 2.58 -3.77
N PHE A 45 -14.56 2.70 -2.80
CA PHE A 45 -14.69 2.11 -1.49
C PHE A 45 -15.31 3.11 -0.52
N ASP A 46 -16.35 2.66 0.17
CA ASP A 46 -16.95 3.42 1.26
C ASP A 46 -16.19 3.18 2.57
N TRP A 47 -14.93 3.64 2.63
CA TRP A 47 -14.03 3.39 3.75
C TRP A 47 -14.62 3.81 5.10
N LYS A 48 -15.47 4.84 5.13
CA LYS A 48 -16.12 5.34 6.35
C LYS A 48 -17.13 4.36 6.92
N ASN A 49 -17.86 3.65 6.07
CA ASN A 49 -18.92 2.73 6.52
C ASN A 49 -18.45 1.27 6.58
N LEU A 50 -17.33 0.94 5.95
CA LEU A 50 -16.77 -0.42 5.91
C LEU A 50 -16.07 -0.82 7.22
N GLY A 51 -15.54 0.16 7.96
CA GLY A 51 -14.75 -0.10 9.18
C GLY A 51 -13.50 -0.94 8.90
N THR A 52 -13.06 -1.71 9.89
CA THR A 52 -11.89 -2.58 9.76
C THR A 52 -12.20 -3.87 9.00
N LEU A 53 -11.46 -4.13 7.91
CA LEU A 53 -11.66 -5.30 7.05
C LEU A 53 -10.38 -5.82 6.41
N ALA A 54 -10.50 -7.00 5.79
CA ALA A 54 -9.46 -7.60 4.97
C ALA A 54 -9.98 -7.85 3.54
N ILE A 55 -9.16 -7.58 2.53
CA ILE A 55 -9.45 -7.83 1.11
C ILE A 55 -8.48 -8.89 0.59
N TRP A 56 -9.01 -10.06 0.25
CA TRP A 56 -8.27 -11.14 -0.37
C TRP A 56 -8.02 -10.87 -1.86
N ARG A 57 -6.80 -11.16 -2.33
CA ARG A 57 -6.40 -11.08 -3.74
C ARG A 57 -6.02 -12.46 -4.28
N GLU A 58 -6.22 -12.66 -5.58
CA GLU A 58 -5.93 -13.92 -6.27
C GLU A 58 -4.44 -14.31 -6.23
N ASN A 59 -3.53 -13.33 -6.13
CA ASN A 59 -2.08 -13.56 -5.97
C ASN A 59 -1.69 -13.95 -4.53
N ARG A 60 -2.65 -14.38 -3.71
CA ARG A 60 -2.47 -14.90 -2.35
C ARG A 60 -1.91 -13.87 -1.36
N THR A 61 -2.28 -12.62 -1.55
CA THR A 61 -2.04 -11.54 -0.59
C THR A 61 -3.36 -11.11 0.05
N VAL A 62 -3.26 -10.38 1.15
CA VAL A 62 -4.40 -9.74 1.79
C VAL A 62 -4.07 -8.28 2.07
N ILE A 63 -4.98 -7.39 1.70
CA ILE A 63 -4.95 -5.98 2.06
C ILE A 63 -5.77 -5.85 3.34
N PHE A 64 -5.12 -5.50 4.43
CA PHE A 64 -5.78 -5.14 5.67
C PHE A 64 -5.97 -3.63 5.71
N VAL A 65 -7.18 -3.18 6.06
CA VAL A 65 -7.55 -1.76 6.15
C VAL A 65 -8.27 -1.54 7.47
N SER A 66 -7.85 -0.52 8.21
CA SER A 66 -8.41 -0.15 9.50
C SER A 66 -8.37 1.37 9.68
N ASP A 67 -9.35 1.90 10.39
CA ASP A 67 -9.36 3.24 10.97
C ASP A 67 -8.61 3.32 12.31
N GLU A 68 -8.21 2.16 12.85
CA GLU A 68 -7.41 2.05 14.07
C GLU A 68 -5.97 1.62 13.75
N ILE A 69 -5.05 2.05 14.62
CA ILE A 69 -3.70 1.47 14.63
C ILE A 69 -3.83 0.00 15.03
N PHE A 70 -3.24 -0.88 14.23
CA PHE A 70 -3.15 -2.30 14.56
C PHE A 70 -1.69 -2.72 14.68
N GLU A 71 -1.43 -3.65 15.58
CA GLU A 71 -0.12 -4.29 15.65
C GLU A 71 0.07 -5.19 14.42
N PRO A 72 1.16 -5.01 13.66
CA PRO A 72 1.43 -5.85 12.52
C PRO A 72 1.63 -7.30 12.96
N MET A 73 1.05 -8.23 12.20
CA MET A 73 1.25 -9.66 12.47
C MET A 73 2.72 -10.04 12.26
N ASN A 74 3.16 -11.13 12.90
CA ASN A 74 4.50 -11.70 12.68
C ASN A 74 4.58 -12.44 11.32
N GLN A 75 4.30 -11.71 10.25
CA GLN A 75 4.26 -12.15 8.86
C GLN A 75 4.91 -11.09 7.98
N ARG A 76 5.35 -11.50 6.80
CA ARG A 76 5.89 -10.57 5.81
C ARG A 76 4.78 -9.63 5.33
N HIS A 77 5.03 -8.33 5.44
CA HIS A 77 4.08 -7.31 5.02
C HIS A 77 4.76 -6.00 4.69
N VAL A 78 4.06 -5.13 3.96
CA VAL A 78 4.34 -3.69 3.92
C VAL A 78 3.19 -2.96 4.61
N SER A 79 3.51 -1.98 5.44
CA SER A 79 2.52 -1.12 6.10
C SER A 79 2.49 0.23 5.41
N PHE A 80 1.34 0.89 5.42
CA PHE A 80 1.24 2.24 4.89
C PHE A 80 0.05 2.98 5.46
N LEU A 81 0.13 4.30 5.43
CA LEU A 81 -0.96 5.20 5.78
C LEU A 81 -1.45 5.93 4.55
N LEU A 82 -2.76 5.92 4.35
CA LEU A 82 -3.43 6.85 3.44
C LEU A 82 -4.11 7.93 4.28
N HIS A 83 -3.82 9.19 4.01
CA HIS A 83 -4.50 10.30 4.66
C HIS A 83 -4.86 11.41 3.68
N ASN A 84 -6.00 12.05 3.93
CA ASN A 84 -6.51 13.14 3.12
C ASN A 84 -5.98 14.48 3.66
N VAL A 85 -5.10 15.11 2.90
CA VAL A 85 -4.52 16.43 3.15
C VAL A 85 -5.59 17.50 2.97
N GLY A 86 -6.21 17.93 4.07
CA GLY A 86 -7.14 19.07 4.10
C GLY A 86 -8.56 18.78 4.59
N ARG A 87 -8.88 17.55 4.99
CA ARG A 87 -10.10 17.23 5.74
C ARG A 87 -9.74 16.61 7.09
N ASP A 88 -10.70 16.60 8.02
CA ASP A 88 -10.55 15.98 9.34
C ASP A 88 -9.87 14.61 9.25
N LEU A 89 -8.93 14.40 10.17
CA LEU A 89 -7.93 13.34 10.38
C LEU A 89 -8.38 11.88 10.15
N CYS A 90 -8.98 11.57 9.01
CA CYS A 90 -9.28 10.20 8.61
C CYS A 90 -8.00 9.59 8.04
N PHE A 91 -7.29 8.85 8.89
CA PHE A 91 -6.18 7.99 8.49
C PHE A 91 -6.71 6.59 8.23
N LEU A 92 -6.36 6.01 7.08
CA LEU A 92 -6.51 4.59 6.86
C LEU A 92 -5.16 3.94 7.13
N HIS A 93 -5.11 3.17 8.21
CA HIS A 93 -4.01 2.27 8.52
C HIS A 93 -4.16 1.03 7.67
N CYS A 94 -3.16 0.76 6.84
CA CYS A 94 -3.18 -0.36 5.92
C CYS A 94 -1.94 -1.23 6.08
N ALA A 95 -2.10 -2.53 5.81
CA ALA A 95 -0.98 -3.43 5.60
C ALA A 95 -1.30 -4.44 4.51
N ILE A 96 -0.32 -4.78 3.70
CA ILE A 96 -0.44 -5.84 2.70
C ILE A 96 0.43 -7.02 3.13
N TYR A 97 -0.21 -8.13 3.47
CA TYR A 97 0.47 -9.36 3.86
C TYR A 97 0.57 -10.32 2.68
N GLY A 98 1.65 -11.09 2.63
CA GLY A 98 1.85 -12.09 1.58
C GLY A 98 3.03 -13.01 1.85
N GLN A 99 3.16 -14.05 1.03
CA GLN A 99 4.24 -15.03 1.17
C GLN A 99 5.58 -14.57 0.57
N THR A 100 5.59 -13.61 -0.35
CA THR A 100 6.80 -13.12 -1.03
C THR A 100 6.75 -11.61 -1.19
N SER A 101 7.90 -10.93 -1.19
CA SER A 101 7.97 -9.49 -1.42
C SER A 101 7.46 -9.11 -2.81
N ALA A 102 7.66 -9.97 -3.83
CA ALA A 102 7.14 -9.74 -5.18
C ALA A 102 5.60 -9.74 -5.25
N ALA A 103 4.94 -10.68 -4.56
CA ALA A 103 3.47 -10.72 -4.52
C ALA A 103 2.90 -9.51 -3.77
N ILE A 104 3.55 -9.14 -2.65
CA ILE A 104 3.19 -7.94 -1.88
C ILE A 104 3.38 -6.68 -2.74
N ALA A 105 4.51 -6.54 -3.41
CA ALA A 105 4.79 -5.43 -4.32
C ALA A 105 3.74 -5.35 -5.43
N GLN A 106 3.34 -6.46 -6.05
CA GLN A 106 2.28 -6.48 -7.05
C GLN A 106 0.94 -5.97 -6.51
N THR A 107 0.56 -6.38 -5.29
CA THR A 107 -0.68 -5.93 -4.65
C THR A 107 -0.59 -4.47 -4.21
N ALA A 108 0.57 -4.03 -3.74
CA ALA A 108 0.85 -2.64 -3.39
C ALA A 108 0.79 -1.75 -4.64
N THR A 109 1.38 -2.17 -5.76
CA THR A 109 1.23 -1.49 -7.05
C THR A 109 -0.23 -1.35 -7.42
N PHE A 110 -1.00 -2.44 -7.43
CA PHE A 110 -2.42 -2.39 -7.73
C PHE A 110 -3.15 -1.37 -6.83
N PHE A 111 -2.95 -1.43 -5.52
CA PHE A 111 -3.72 -0.61 -4.58
C PHE A 111 -3.27 0.85 -4.56
N TRP A 112 -1.98 1.13 -4.61
CA TRP A 112 -1.43 2.49 -4.57
C TRP A 112 -1.55 3.20 -5.93
N SER A 113 -1.71 2.47 -7.03
CA SER A 113 -1.95 3.04 -8.36
C SER A 113 -3.42 3.37 -8.65
N LEU A 114 -4.34 3.07 -7.73
CA LEU A 114 -5.73 3.52 -7.87
C LEU A 114 -5.77 5.05 -7.89
N GLU A 115 -6.61 5.61 -8.76
CA GLU A 115 -6.78 7.04 -8.87
C GLU A 115 -7.39 7.62 -7.59
N HIS A 116 -7.10 8.90 -7.37
CA HIS A 116 -7.81 9.71 -6.41
C HIS A 116 -8.44 10.89 -7.11
N SER A 117 -9.70 11.18 -6.77
CA SER A 117 -10.34 12.45 -7.14
C SER A 117 -9.43 13.65 -6.84
N VAL A 118 -9.29 14.55 -7.82
CA VAL A 118 -8.49 15.79 -7.76
C VAL A 118 -8.87 16.68 -6.57
N GLU A 119 -10.11 16.59 -6.10
CA GLU A 119 -10.60 17.31 -4.92
C GLU A 119 -9.98 16.80 -3.60
N THR A 120 -9.36 15.62 -3.64
CA THR A 120 -8.91 14.87 -2.47
C THR A 120 -7.41 14.66 -2.57
N LYS A 121 -6.65 15.54 -1.92
CA LYS A 121 -5.18 15.39 -1.88
C LYS A 121 -4.84 14.27 -0.92
N TYR A 122 -4.55 13.08 -1.40
CA TYR A 122 -4.04 12.03 -0.54
C TYR A 122 -2.53 12.11 -0.39
N ALA A 123 -2.04 11.68 0.75
CA ALA A 123 -0.63 11.40 0.97
C ALA A 123 -0.49 9.93 1.35
N LEU A 124 0.52 9.29 0.76
CA LEU A 124 0.87 7.90 0.99
C LEU A 124 2.18 7.85 1.76
N ARG A 125 2.11 7.43 3.03
CA ARG A 125 3.29 7.12 3.83
C ARG A 125 3.52 5.62 3.78
N ILE A 126 4.65 5.18 3.27
CA ILE A 126 5.02 3.77 3.13
C ILE A 126 6.01 3.41 4.23
N ASP A 127 5.58 2.61 5.19
CA ASP A 127 6.45 2.09 6.22
C ASP A 127 6.83 0.65 5.82
N GLU A 128 8.11 0.41 5.54
CA GLU A 128 8.65 -0.92 5.33
C GLU A 128 8.27 -1.81 6.52
N GLY A 129 7.42 -2.79 6.24
CA GLY A 129 6.98 -3.74 7.23
C GLY A 129 8.02 -4.83 7.43
N ARG A 130 7.79 -5.66 8.45
CA ARG A 130 8.73 -6.71 8.83
C ARG A 130 9.00 -7.66 7.65
N ASN A 131 10.29 -7.91 7.35
CA ASN A 131 10.76 -8.84 6.32
C ASN A 131 10.28 -8.53 4.89
N PHE A 132 9.81 -7.32 4.63
CA PHE A 132 9.62 -6.79 3.28
C PHE A 132 10.91 -6.13 2.81
N ASP A 133 11.13 -6.16 1.51
CA ASP A 133 12.28 -5.54 0.86
C ASP A 133 11.71 -4.55 -0.15
N PHE A 134 11.87 -3.25 0.10
CA PHE A 134 11.41 -2.22 -0.84
C PHE A 134 12.08 -2.35 -2.22
N GLY A 135 13.27 -2.93 -2.29
CA GLY A 135 13.94 -3.33 -3.53
C GLY A 135 13.15 -4.34 -4.38
N ALA A 136 12.10 -4.96 -3.83
CA ALA A 136 11.22 -5.86 -4.57
C ALA A 136 10.33 -5.15 -5.61
N PHE A 137 10.15 -3.83 -5.53
CA PHE A 137 9.45 -3.07 -6.56
C PHE A 137 10.27 -2.95 -7.84
N ARG A 138 9.72 -3.45 -8.96
CA ARG A 138 10.30 -3.25 -10.29
C ARG A 138 10.05 -1.83 -10.78
N LEU A 139 10.87 -1.33 -11.70
CA LEU A 139 10.68 0.02 -12.26
C LEU A 139 9.28 0.26 -12.86
N PRO A 140 8.67 -0.67 -13.64
CA PRO A 140 7.32 -0.45 -14.14
C PRO A 140 6.25 -0.36 -13.04
N GLN A 141 6.51 -0.98 -11.89
CA GLN A 141 5.62 -0.90 -10.73
C GLN A 141 5.75 0.45 -10.03
N LEU A 142 6.98 0.92 -9.82
CA LEU A 142 7.22 2.26 -9.28
C LEU A 142 6.66 3.33 -10.21
N ALA A 143 6.86 3.19 -11.53
CA ALA A 143 6.25 4.04 -12.54
C ALA A 143 4.73 4.08 -12.35
N SER A 144 4.05 2.92 -12.32
CA SER A 144 2.60 2.90 -12.14
C SER A 144 2.15 3.62 -10.87
N ILE A 145 2.85 3.42 -9.74
CA ILE A 145 2.48 4.06 -8.46
C ILE A 145 2.60 5.58 -8.56
N LEU A 146 3.73 6.06 -9.09
CA LEU A 146 4.06 7.49 -9.15
C LEU A 146 3.27 8.22 -10.24
N ASP A 147 2.97 7.55 -11.35
CA ASP A 147 2.35 8.13 -12.55
C ASP A 147 0.84 8.25 -12.40
N SER A 148 0.21 7.31 -11.68
CA SER A 148 -1.24 7.32 -11.44
C SER A 148 -1.70 8.53 -10.60
N ASN A 149 -0.84 9.08 -9.75
CA ASN A 149 -1.18 10.18 -8.86
C ASN A 149 0.00 11.15 -8.70
N GLN A 150 0.28 11.94 -9.75
CA GLN A 150 1.49 12.79 -9.84
C GLN A 150 1.55 13.89 -8.76
N GLU A 151 0.40 14.40 -8.32
CA GLU A 151 0.32 15.43 -7.27
C GLU A 151 0.32 14.85 -5.84
N ARG A 152 0.31 13.52 -5.70
CA ARG A 152 0.28 12.86 -4.39
C ARG A 152 1.61 13.09 -3.67
N HIS A 153 1.54 13.32 -2.36
CA HIS A 153 2.72 13.32 -1.50
C HIS A 153 3.08 11.88 -1.12
N TYR A 154 4.32 11.47 -1.41
CA TYR A 154 4.88 10.17 -1.04
C TYR A 154 5.91 10.36 0.08
N ALA A 155 5.71 9.70 1.21
CA ALA A 155 6.68 9.66 2.29
C ALA A 155 7.19 8.23 2.47
N ILE A 156 8.50 8.03 2.40
CA ILE A 156 9.16 6.72 2.52
C ILE A 156 10.19 6.83 3.67
N PRO A 157 9.72 6.76 4.93
CA PRO A 157 10.58 6.86 6.12
C PRO A 157 11.49 5.66 6.35
N THR A 158 11.20 4.51 5.72
CA THR A 158 11.97 3.28 5.85
C THR A 158 12.06 2.53 4.53
N GLY A 159 13.14 1.79 4.33
CA GLY A 159 13.40 1.01 3.12
C GLY A 159 14.74 1.34 2.48
N VAL A 160 15.18 0.47 1.57
CA VAL A 160 16.44 0.64 0.84
C VAL A 160 16.17 0.78 -0.66
N LEU A 161 16.52 1.92 -1.23
CA LEU A 161 16.52 2.10 -2.69
C LEU A 161 17.81 1.56 -3.28
N ASN A 162 17.71 0.73 -4.31
CA ASN A 162 18.87 0.37 -5.11
C ASN A 162 19.22 1.49 -6.11
N ALA A 163 20.41 1.44 -6.72
CA ALA A 163 20.87 2.47 -7.66
C ALA A 163 19.91 2.67 -8.84
N GLU A 164 19.38 1.59 -9.43
CA GLU A 164 18.45 1.64 -10.55
C GLU A 164 17.13 2.34 -10.18
N GLN A 165 16.56 2.02 -9.00
CA GLN A 165 15.37 2.68 -8.47
C GLN A 165 15.65 4.15 -8.12
N SER A 166 16.83 4.45 -7.59
CA SER A 166 17.24 5.80 -7.21
C SER A 166 17.31 6.72 -8.43
N VAL A 167 18.00 6.28 -9.48
CA VAL A 167 18.03 6.99 -10.78
C VAL A 167 16.61 7.16 -11.31
N PHE A 168 15.82 6.09 -11.34
CA PHE A 168 14.46 6.13 -11.88
C PHE A 168 13.57 7.16 -11.19
N VAL A 169 13.67 7.29 -9.86
CA VAL A 169 12.92 8.27 -9.08
C VAL A 169 13.46 9.69 -9.30
N ALA A 170 14.77 9.87 -9.36
CA ALA A 170 15.40 11.18 -9.59
C ALA A 170 15.09 11.74 -10.99
N THR A 171 15.04 10.88 -12.03
CA THR A 171 14.85 11.30 -13.43
C THR A 171 13.39 11.37 -13.89
N ARG A 172 12.41 11.43 -12.98
CA ARG A 172 11.00 11.54 -13.40
C ARG A 172 10.77 12.85 -14.17
N PRO A 173 10.00 12.85 -15.26
CA PRO A 173 9.82 14.03 -16.12
C PRO A 173 8.90 15.11 -15.53
N TYR A 174 8.54 15.00 -14.25
CA TYR A 174 7.67 15.92 -13.53
C TYR A 174 8.11 15.99 -12.06
N SER A 175 7.74 17.08 -11.38
CA SER A 175 8.08 17.27 -9.98
C SER A 175 7.36 16.27 -9.09
N LEU A 176 8.12 15.38 -8.44
CA LEU A 176 7.60 14.50 -7.40
C LEU A 176 7.59 15.20 -6.05
N ARG A 177 6.48 15.08 -5.32
CA ARG A 177 6.43 15.40 -3.89
C ARG A 177 6.86 14.16 -3.12
N LEU A 178 8.16 14.04 -2.88
CA LEU A 178 8.77 12.87 -2.28
C LEU A 178 9.57 13.25 -1.03
N GLU A 179 9.27 12.57 0.07
CA GLU A 179 9.98 12.67 1.34
C GLU A 179 10.71 11.34 1.62
N LEU A 180 12.03 11.35 1.49
CA LEU A 180 12.92 10.20 1.74
C LEU A 180 13.64 10.38 3.08
N VAL A 181 12.88 10.67 4.14
CA VAL A 181 13.43 11.04 5.45
C VAL A 181 12.92 10.11 6.54
N GLY A 182 13.85 9.49 7.27
CA GLY A 182 13.59 8.66 8.44
C GLY A 182 14.79 7.79 8.79
N ASP A 183 14.90 7.39 10.05
CA ASP A 183 16.06 6.64 10.55
C ASP A 183 16.24 5.25 9.92
N GLY A 184 15.22 4.73 9.22
CA GLY A 184 15.26 3.44 8.54
C GLY A 184 15.33 3.52 7.01
N PHE A 185 15.43 4.72 6.44
CA PHE A 185 15.60 4.89 5.00
C PHE A 185 17.09 4.92 4.63
N ALA A 186 17.45 4.26 3.54
CA ALA A 186 18.80 4.32 3.01
C ALA A 186 18.83 4.21 1.48
N PHE A 187 19.85 4.81 0.88
CA PHE A 187 20.28 4.47 -0.47
C PHE A 187 21.32 3.36 -0.38
N LYS A 188 21.21 2.34 -1.23
CA LYS A 188 22.13 1.20 -1.23
C LYS A 188 23.58 1.61 -1.58
N ASP A 189 23.75 2.68 -2.33
CA ASP A 189 24.99 3.25 -2.81
C ASP A 189 25.29 4.62 -2.17
N ASP A 190 24.81 4.83 -0.94
CA ASP A 190 24.97 6.07 -0.17
C ASP A 190 24.45 7.34 -0.89
N GLY A 191 23.57 7.16 -1.88
CA GLY A 191 22.87 8.23 -2.59
C GLY A 191 23.58 8.74 -3.83
N VAL A 192 24.72 8.13 -4.21
CA VAL A 192 25.52 8.56 -5.37
C VAL A 192 24.67 8.61 -6.64
N ALA A 193 24.01 7.50 -7.01
CA ALA A 193 23.23 7.46 -8.24
C ALA A 193 21.98 8.36 -8.20
N PHE A 194 21.45 8.67 -7.01
CA PHE A 194 20.33 9.61 -6.87
C PHE A 194 20.79 11.05 -7.17
N ILE A 195 21.91 11.47 -6.58
CA ILE A 195 22.43 12.84 -6.75
C ILE A 195 22.93 13.06 -8.17
N GLU A 196 23.68 12.12 -8.75
CA GLU A 196 24.17 12.22 -10.13
C GLU A 196 23.03 12.32 -11.16
N ALA A 197 21.87 11.73 -10.86
CA ALA A 197 20.70 11.78 -11.74
C ALA A 197 19.86 13.06 -11.60
N LEU A 198 20.12 13.90 -10.59
CA LEU A 198 19.46 15.21 -10.42
C LEU A 198 20.17 16.35 -11.17
N GLU A 199 21.43 16.15 -11.57
CA GLU A 199 22.27 17.11 -12.32
C GLU A 199 21.97 17.11 -13.83
#